data_AF-B0EGP5-F1
#
_entry.id   AF-B0EGP5-F1
#
_cell.length_a   1.000
_cell.length_b   1.000
_cell.length_c   1.000
_cell.angle_alpha   90.00
_cell.angle_beta   90.00
_cell.angle_gamma   90.00
#
_symmetry.space_group_name_H-M   'P 1'
#
loop_
_entity.id
_entity.type
_entity.pdbx_description
1 polymer ?
#
loop_
_entity_poly.entity_id
_entity_poly.type
_entity_poly.pdbx_seq_one_letter_code
_entity_poly.pdbx_strand_id
1 'polypeptide(L)'
;MIFIIFFFFWIKTHVNANEISCQPISINCNEGFTGENCQFLEINKDFHITGECDKLMKGIDQIKISKNCTIEIDKDITIQQKIIVEPNIHVILMNYSIIKNQFIIERDSVVEIPQIEIKQSKVVVKGTLEVKGNVIIEENSTLEINNKGHFNVKQGKVVLKSNGLFINGKESEVIIFDSLIGYENSLIYFKEGSHLVIKNQLELYDNTILTIERKCIIKVNGYFVNIFNNGQIHIGSLSLFECQNLYVYGTSTISIEDKAKLITNNIYVFQTPQLNIKNNVYIDVKEYISSYSNAVIELGINSTINASTIFLLYNTTLNTGESTILSSNSFELSGESLLKIGKNSTISISG
;
A
#
# COMPACT_ATOMS: atom_id res chain seq x y z
N MET A 1 45.61 9.32 -54.66
CA MET A 1 45.55 7.94 -54.14
C MET A 1 46.42 7.93 -52.88
N ILE A 2 45.92 8.31 -51.71
CA ILE A 2 45.00 7.55 -50.84
C ILE A 2 45.55 6.14 -50.60
N PHE A 3 46.07 5.91 -49.39
CA PHE A 3 45.54 4.84 -48.53
C PHE A 3 45.67 5.25 -47.06
N ILE A 4 44.60 5.02 -46.30
CA ILE A 4 44.42 5.46 -44.92
C ILE A 4 44.84 4.35 -43.96
N ILE A 5 45.62 4.68 -42.93
CA ILE A 5 45.94 3.75 -41.85
C ILE A 5 44.74 3.69 -40.89
N PHE A 6 44.04 2.57 -40.87
CA PHE A 6 43.02 2.29 -39.85
C PHE A 6 43.69 1.89 -38.52
N PHE A 7 43.77 2.83 -37.59
CA PHE A 7 43.91 2.51 -36.16
C PHE A 7 42.53 2.47 -35.51
N PHE A 8 42.05 1.26 -35.21
CA PHE A 8 40.87 1.07 -34.35
C PHE A 8 41.23 1.40 -32.90
N PHE A 9 41.15 2.67 -32.52
CA PHE A 9 41.01 3.05 -31.12
C PHE A 9 39.54 3.08 -30.75
N TRP A 10 39.14 2.19 -29.84
CA TRP A 10 37.85 2.19 -29.17
C TRP A 10 37.80 3.40 -28.20
N ILE A 11 37.51 4.58 -28.73
CA ILE A 11 37.31 5.78 -27.92
C ILE A 11 35.92 5.68 -27.29
N LYS A 12 35.89 5.48 -25.96
CA LYS A 12 34.71 5.78 -25.15
C LYS A 12 34.23 7.19 -25.51
N THR A 13 33.04 7.31 -26.09
CA THR A 13 32.42 8.61 -26.37
C THR A 13 32.32 9.40 -25.06
N HIS A 14 33.19 10.40 -24.91
CA HIS A 14 33.13 11.32 -23.80
C HIS A 14 31.85 12.15 -23.97
N VAL A 15 30.89 11.97 -23.06
CA VAL A 15 29.82 12.95 -22.88
C VAL A 15 30.49 14.23 -22.42
N ASN A 16 30.31 15.31 -23.17
CA ASN A 16 31.13 16.51 -23.03
C ASN A 16 30.71 17.25 -21.75
N ALA A 17 31.53 17.12 -20.70
CA ALA A 17 31.22 17.56 -19.34
C ALA A 17 31.42 19.07 -19.12
N ASN A 18 30.83 19.90 -19.98
CA ASN A 18 30.60 21.30 -19.63
C ASN A 18 29.29 21.40 -18.84
N GLU A 19 29.44 21.35 -17.53
CA GLU A 19 28.54 21.99 -16.56
C GLU A 19 27.06 21.59 -16.64
N ILE A 20 26.74 20.37 -16.18
CA ILE A 20 25.54 20.19 -15.35
C ILE A 20 25.86 20.72 -13.93
N SER A 21 26.28 21.98 -13.87
CA SER A 21 26.05 22.79 -12.69
C SER A 21 24.56 23.13 -12.66
N CYS A 22 24.01 23.46 -11.50
CA CYS A 22 22.57 23.57 -11.30
C CYS A 22 22.02 24.91 -11.87
N GLN A 23 22.18 25.10 -13.18
CA GLN A 23 21.67 26.26 -13.90
C GLN A 23 20.17 26.10 -14.10
N PRO A 24 19.33 27.03 -13.59
CA PRO A 24 17.91 26.98 -13.82
C PRO A 24 17.63 27.22 -15.31
N ILE A 25 17.08 26.23 -16.01
CA ILE A 25 16.60 26.39 -17.39
C ILE A 25 15.17 26.96 -17.39
N SER A 26 14.91 27.83 -16.42
CA SER A 26 13.71 28.67 -16.32
C SER A 26 14.01 29.99 -17.03
N ILE A 27 13.26 30.28 -18.10
CA ILE A 27 13.37 31.53 -18.87
C ILE A 27 13.16 32.77 -17.97
N ASN A 28 12.56 32.59 -16.79
CA ASN A 28 12.28 33.65 -15.82
C ASN A 28 13.45 33.92 -14.84
N CYS A 29 14.51 33.10 -14.81
CA CYS A 29 15.62 33.24 -13.85
C CYS A 29 16.94 33.71 -14.49
N ASN A 30 16.85 34.39 -15.63
CA ASN A 30 18.00 34.79 -16.46
C ASN A 30 18.86 35.95 -15.88
N GLU A 31 18.40 36.65 -14.85
CA GLU A 31 19.10 37.81 -14.25
C GLU A 31 19.60 37.54 -12.82
N GLY A 32 20.37 36.47 -12.66
CA GLY A 32 21.09 36.16 -11.41
C GLY A 32 20.25 35.40 -10.38
N PHE A 33 20.83 34.34 -9.83
CA PHE A 33 20.17 33.50 -8.84
C PHE A 33 20.25 34.13 -7.43
N THR A 34 19.29 34.98 -7.10
CA THR A 34 18.94 35.28 -5.70
C THR A 34 17.71 34.44 -5.31
N GLY A 35 17.67 33.97 -4.07
CA GLY A 35 16.53 33.18 -3.56
C GLY A 35 15.21 33.94 -3.48
N GLU A 36 15.21 35.24 -3.79
CA GLU A 36 14.04 36.11 -3.85
C GLU A 36 13.41 36.15 -5.27
N ASN A 37 14.20 35.86 -6.32
CA ASN A 37 13.80 36.06 -7.72
C ASN A 37 13.39 34.77 -8.47
N CYS A 38 13.71 33.58 -7.95
CA CYS A 38 13.53 32.31 -8.68
C CYS A 38 12.83 31.22 -7.82
N GLN A 39 11.56 31.44 -7.48
CA GLN A 39 10.75 30.49 -6.68
C GLN A 39 10.45 29.15 -7.40
N PHE A 40 10.66 29.06 -8.72
CA PHE A 40 10.25 27.92 -9.54
C PHE A 40 11.40 27.44 -10.45
N LEU A 41 11.75 26.16 -10.33
CA LEU A 41 12.68 25.46 -11.24
C LEU A 41 11.88 24.65 -12.27
N GLU A 42 12.11 24.89 -13.56
CA GLU A 42 11.55 24.04 -14.63
C GLU A 42 12.60 23.03 -15.14
N ILE A 43 12.23 21.76 -15.18
CA ILE A 43 13.00 20.65 -15.74
C ILE A 43 12.30 20.14 -17.00
N ASN A 44 12.94 20.31 -18.15
CA ASN A 44 12.38 20.00 -19.48
C ASN A 44 13.31 19.12 -20.35
N LYS A 45 14.31 18.51 -19.72
CA LYS A 45 15.29 17.56 -20.27
C LYS A 45 15.91 16.78 -19.11
N ASP A 46 16.78 15.81 -19.41
CA ASP A 46 17.53 15.07 -18.39
C ASP A 46 18.30 16.02 -17.45
N PHE A 47 18.27 15.72 -16.15
CA PHE A 47 18.76 16.63 -15.10
C PHE A 47 19.44 15.85 -13.97
N HIS A 48 20.47 16.43 -13.35
CA HIS A 48 21.15 15.85 -12.20
C HIS A 48 21.10 16.85 -11.05
N ILE A 49 20.39 16.49 -9.98
CA ILE A 49 20.42 17.19 -8.70
C ILE A 49 21.65 16.67 -7.94
N THR A 50 22.73 17.45 -7.99
CA THR A 50 23.99 17.15 -7.28
C THR A 50 24.01 17.77 -5.88
N GLY A 51 24.91 17.32 -5.01
CA GLY A 51 25.07 17.91 -3.66
C GLY A 51 25.36 19.42 -3.67
N GLU A 52 25.92 19.95 -4.75
CA GLU A 52 26.14 21.39 -4.94
C GLU A 52 24.82 22.16 -5.19
N CYS A 53 23.80 21.48 -5.73
CA CYS A 53 22.47 22.06 -5.94
C CYS A 53 21.75 22.38 -4.63
N ASP A 54 22.04 21.70 -3.51
CA ASP A 54 21.32 21.90 -2.23
C ASP A 54 21.27 23.38 -1.79
N LYS A 55 22.35 24.13 -2.04
CA LYS A 55 22.41 25.58 -1.74
C LYS A 55 21.44 26.40 -2.59
N LEU A 56 21.26 26.03 -3.86
CA LEU A 56 20.37 26.72 -4.80
C LEU A 56 18.92 26.30 -4.57
N MET A 57 18.68 25.00 -4.30
CA MET A 57 17.38 24.44 -3.97
C MET A 57 16.73 25.10 -2.74
N LYS A 58 17.51 25.61 -1.78
CA LYS A 58 16.99 26.34 -0.59
C LYS A 58 16.17 27.60 -0.89
N GLY A 59 16.34 28.21 -2.07
CA GLY A 59 15.55 29.38 -2.52
C GLY A 59 14.43 29.05 -3.51
N ILE A 60 14.25 27.76 -3.86
CA ILE A 60 13.20 27.30 -4.78
C ILE A 60 12.07 26.73 -3.93
N ASP A 61 10.84 27.17 -4.15
CA ASP A 61 9.65 26.62 -3.51
C ASP A 61 9.13 25.37 -4.24
N GLN A 62 9.23 25.38 -5.58
CA GLN A 62 8.62 24.37 -6.44
C GLN A 62 9.52 23.95 -7.63
N ILE A 63 9.64 22.64 -7.84
CA ILE A 63 10.17 22.02 -9.06
C ILE A 63 9.00 21.63 -9.97
N LYS A 64 9.08 21.99 -11.24
CA LYS A 64 8.10 21.69 -12.28
C LYS A 64 8.78 20.88 -13.37
N ILE A 65 8.29 19.67 -13.64
CA ILE A 65 8.82 18.80 -14.70
C ILE A 65 7.84 18.86 -15.87
N SER A 66 8.29 19.38 -17.01
CA SER A 66 7.44 19.78 -18.16
C SER A 66 7.69 18.98 -19.45
N LYS A 67 8.68 18.07 -19.46
CA LYS A 67 8.90 17.09 -20.54
C LYS A 67 9.43 15.77 -19.98
N ASN A 68 9.38 14.73 -20.80
CA ASN A 68 9.98 13.43 -20.49
C ASN A 68 11.47 13.59 -20.19
N CYS A 69 11.93 13.02 -19.07
CA CYS A 69 13.32 13.11 -18.65
C CYS A 69 13.69 12.03 -17.62
N THR A 70 14.99 11.79 -17.51
CA THR A 70 15.62 11.14 -16.37
C THR A 70 16.13 12.21 -15.41
N ILE A 71 15.80 12.09 -14.13
CA ILE A 71 16.31 12.97 -13.07
C ILE A 71 17.15 12.13 -12.12
N GLU A 72 18.47 12.36 -12.12
CA GLU A 72 19.36 11.76 -11.13
C GLU A 72 19.47 12.63 -9.89
N ILE A 73 19.45 11.99 -8.72
CA ILE A 73 19.54 12.65 -7.41
C ILE A 73 20.68 11.98 -6.65
N ASP A 74 21.66 12.76 -6.17
CA ASP A 74 22.72 12.20 -5.32
C ASP A 74 22.13 11.65 -4.00
N LYS A 75 22.72 10.56 -3.50
CA LYS A 75 22.15 9.74 -2.41
C LYS A 75 21.86 10.48 -1.10
N ASP A 76 22.55 11.57 -0.84
CA ASP A 76 22.47 12.34 0.41
C ASP A 76 21.51 13.55 0.30
N ILE A 77 20.86 13.75 -0.84
CA ILE A 77 19.95 14.88 -1.07
C ILE A 77 18.52 14.53 -0.63
N THR A 78 17.95 15.40 0.20
CA THR A 78 16.53 15.37 0.55
C THR A 78 15.79 16.46 -0.20
N ILE A 79 14.73 16.13 -0.95
CA ILE A 79 13.95 17.14 -1.68
C ILE A 79 12.93 17.76 -0.74
N GLN A 80 13.10 19.05 -0.47
CA GLN A 80 12.24 19.86 0.41
C GLN A 80 11.24 20.72 -0.39
N GLN A 81 11.39 20.74 -1.71
CA GLN A 81 10.58 21.52 -2.63
C GLN A 81 9.31 20.77 -2.98
N LYS A 82 8.28 21.53 -3.38
CA LYS A 82 7.10 20.96 -4.01
C LYS A 82 7.46 20.48 -5.43
N ILE A 83 7.38 19.20 -5.71
CA ILE A 83 7.58 18.67 -7.07
C ILE A 83 6.22 18.54 -7.76
N ILE A 84 6.10 19.01 -9.02
CA ILE A 84 4.96 18.75 -9.90
C ILE A 84 5.47 18.16 -11.21
N VAL A 85 5.00 16.96 -11.57
CA VAL A 85 5.11 16.40 -12.92
C VAL A 85 3.86 16.79 -13.69
N GLU A 86 4.02 17.52 -14.80
CA GLU A 86 2.91 17.93 -15.67
C GLU A 86 2.25 16.77 -16.43
N PRO A 87 1.05 16.96 -16.99
CA PRO A 87 0.34 15.91 -17.70
C PRO A 87 1.10 15.39 -18.94
N ASN A 88 0.89 14.11 -19.26
CA ASN A 88 1.48 13.43 -20.43
C ASN A 88 3.03 13.29 -20.40
N ILE A 89 3.62 13.24 -19.21
CA ILE A 89 5.08 13.15 -19.03
C ILE A 89 5.49 11.80 -18.43
N HIS A 90 6.57 11.21 -18.95
CA HIS A 90 7.27 10.08 -18.34
C HIS A 90 8.56 10.56 -17.67
N VAL A 91 8.65 10.42 -16.35
CA VAL A 91 9.85 10.75 -15.55
C VAL A 91 10.44 9.48 -14.98
N ILE A 92 11.77 9.36 -15.07
CA ILE A 92 12.54 8.35 -14.32
C ILE A 92 13.35 9.08 -13.26
N LEU A 93 12.93 8.98 -12.00
CA LEU A 93 13.74 9.41 -10.86
C LEU A 93 14.78 8.32 -10.59
N MET A 94 16.06 8.62 -10.69
CA MET A 94 17.14 7.68 -10.36
C MET A 94 17.52 7.83 -8.89
N ASN A 95 18.00 6.72 -8.31
CA ASN A 95 18.33 6.56 -6.88
C ASN A 95 17.11 6.62 -5.93
N TYR A 96 17.39 6.54 -4.63
CA TYR A 96 16.42 6.67 -3.55
C TYR A 96 16.06 8.15 -3.35
N SER A 97 14.79 8.47 -3.10
CA SER A 97 14.37 9.86 -2.83
C SER A 97 13.60 9.98 -1.53
N ILE A 98 14.00 10.95 -0.71
CA ILE A 98 13.25 11.41 0.47
C ILE A 98 12.51 12.68 0.08
N ILE A 99 11.18 12.65 0.18
CA ILE A 99 10.29 13.79 -0.11
C ILE A 99 9.79 14.38 1.21
N LYS A 100 10.05 15.68 1.44
CA LYS A 100 9.73 16.40 2.69
C LYS A 100 8.64 17.48 2.59
N ASN A 101 8.02 17.65 1.42
CA ASN A 101 7.01 18.69 1.23
C ASN A 101 5.79 18.15 0.46
N GLN A 102 5.73 18.36 -0.85
CA GLN A 102 4.64 17.83 -1.68
C GLN A 102 5.17 17.29 -3.00
N PHE A 103 4.68 16.14 -3.45
CA PHE A 103 4.97 15.60 -4.77
C PHE A 103 3.66 15.32 -5.49
N ILE A 104 3.41 15.99 -6.62
CA ILE A 104 2.20 15.84 -7.42
C ILE A 104 2.58 15.22 -8.77
N ILE A 105 1.94 14.12 -9.10
CA ILE A 105 2.02 13.45 -10.40
C ILE A 105 0.70 13.72 -11.11
N GLU A 106 0.67 14.59 -12.12
CA GLU A 106 -0.57 14.94 -12.83
C GLU A 106 -1.11 13.78 -13.70
N ARG A 107 -2.32 13.94 -14.23
CA ARG A 107 -2.97 12.91 -15.07
C ARG A 107 -2.14 12.57 -16.30
N ASP A 108 -2.29 11.33 -16.77
CA ASP A 108 -1.64 10.83 -17.98
C ASP A 108 -0.10 10.85 -17.94
N SER A 109 0.49 11.15 -16.77
CA SER A 109 1.93 11.09 -16.51
C SER A 109 2.31 9.78 -15.79
N VAL A 110 3.57 9.39 -15.93
CA VAL A 110 4.16 8.19 -15.32
C VAL A 110 5.46 8.60 -14.62
N VAL A 111 5.60 8.26 -13.35
CA VAL A 111 6.87 8.37 -12.63
C VAL A 111 7.37 6.99 -12.26
N GLU A 112 8.58 6.65 -12.68
CA GLU A 112 9.34 5.53 -12.17
C GLU A 112 10.33 5.98 -11.10
N ILE A 113 10.41 5.27 -9.97
CA ILE A 113 11.38 5.54 -8.90
C ILE A 113 11.91 4.24 -8.27
N PRO A 114 13.22 4.10 -8.00
CA PRO A 114 13.79 2.95 -7.29
C PRO A 114 13.22 2.74 -5.89
N GLN A 115 13.13 3.78 -5.05
CA GLN A 115 12.58 3.68 -3.70
C GLN A 115 12.18 5.10 -3.24
N ILE A 116 11.05 5.22 -2.54
CA ILE A 116 10.56 6.52 -2.04
C ILE A 116 10.29 6.46 -0.53
N GLU A 117 10.72 7.51 0.18
CA GLU A 117 10.37 7.77 1.57
C GLU A 117 9.66 9.12 1.68
N ILE A 118 8.54 9.14 2.38
CA ILE A 118 7.69 10.30 2.58
C ILE A 118 7.74 10.65 4.07
N LYS A 119 8.26 11.84 4.40
CA LYS A 119 8.45 12.33 5.77
C LYS A 119 7.85 13.72 5.93
N GLN A 120 6.91 13.89 6.86
CA GLN A 120 6.20 15.16 7.10
C GLN A 120 5.60 15.76 5.82
N SER A 121 5.17 14.91 4.88
CA SER A 121 4.97 15.25 3.47
C SER A 121 3.72 14.63 2.85
N LYS A 122 3.24 15.19 1.74
CA LYS A 122 2.12 14.63 0.96
C LYS A 122 2.49 14.32 -0.50
N VAL A 123 2.40 13.05 -0.88
CA VAL A 123 2.48 12.60 -2.29
C VAL A 123 1.06 12.44 -2.84
N VAL A 124 0.79 12.98 -4.03
CA VAL A 124 -0.51 12.95 -4.71
C VAL A 124 -0.35 12.38 -6.13
N VAL A 125 -0.89 11.20 -6.37
CA VAL A 125 -0.77 10.48 -7.65
C VAL A 125 -2.07 10.58 -8.45
N LYS A 126 -2.14 11.47 -9.44
CA LYS A 126 -3.27 11.59 -10.38
C LYS A 126 -3.02 10.83 -11.70
N GLY A 127 -1.75 10.55 -12.02
CA GLY A 127 -1.32 9.68 -13.11
C GLY A 127 -0.92 8.30 -12.57
N THR A 128 0.27 7.83 -12.96
CA THR A 128 0.85 6.55 -12.53
C THR A 128 2.14 6.76 -11.72
N LEU A 129 2.26 6.08 -10.59
CA LEU A 129 3.51 5.95 -9.83
C LEU A 129 3.97 4.49 -9.83
N GLU A 130 5.15 4.23 -10.39
CA GLU A 130 5.82 2.93 -10.37
C GLU A 130 7.05 2.96 -9.46
N VAL A 131 7.04 2.15 -8.41
CA VAL A 131 8.16 2.01 -7.49
C VAL A 131 8.81 0.64 -7.68
N LYS A 132 10.13 0.59 -7.86
CA LYS A 132 10.83 -0.68 -8.08
C LYS A 132 11.11 -1.41 -6.78
N GLY A 133 11.53 -0.70 -5.73
CA GLY A 133 11.79 -1.19 -4.38
C GLY A 133 10.71 -0.73 -3.38
N ASN A 134 11.13 -0.24 -2.21
CA ASN A 134 10.20 0.04 -1.11
C ASN A 134 9.50 1.40 -1.21
N VAL A 135 8.39 1.52 -0.48
CA VAL A 135 7.67 2.77 -0.22
C VAL A 135 7.52 2.90 1.29
N ILE A 136 8.04 3.99 1.85
CA ILE A 136 8.01 4.22 3.30
C ILE A 136 7.22 5.51 3.56
N ILE A 137 6.17 5.41 4.39
CA ILE A 137 5.29 6.52 4.78
C ILE A 137 5.48 6.73 6.27
N GLU A 138 6.16 7.81 6.65
CA GLU A 138 6.56 8.12 8.03
C GLU A 138 5.95 9.42 8.54
N GLU A 139 6.03 9.66 9.85
CA GLU A 139 5.81 10.96 10.52
C GLU A 139 4.67 11.81 9.95
N ASN A 140 3.42 11.39 10.19
CA ASN A 140 2.19 12.09 9.77
C ASN A 140 2.10 12.37 8.25
N SER A 141 2.85 11.65 7.41
CA SER A 141 2.82 11.80 5.95
C SER A 141 1.59 11.19 5.32
N THR A 142 1.25 11.65 4.12
CA THR A 142 0.16 11.09 3.30
C THR A 142 0.66 10.66 1.92
N LEU A 143 0.38 9.42 1.54
CA LEU A 143 0.31 9.01 0.12
C LEU A 143 -1.17 9.00 -0.28
N GLU A 144 -1.56 9.86 -1.23
CA GLU A 144 -2.90 9.86 -1.81
C GLU A 144 -2.85 9.53 -3.30
N ILE A 145 -3.37 8.36 -3.66
CA ILE A 145 -3.71 8.07 -5.06
C ILE A 145 -5.03 8.79 -5.32
N ASN A 146 -5.04 9.71 -6.27
CA ASN A 146 -6.25 10.45 -6.63
C ASN A 146 -7.13 9.56 -7.55
N ASN A 147 -8.38 10.00 -7.78
CA ASN A 147 -9.36 9.22 -8.53
C ASN A 147 -8.84 8.81 -9.92
N LYS A 148 -8.91 7.52 -10.25
CA LYS A 148 -8.37 6.89 -11.47
C LYS A 148 -6.84 6.92 -11.62
N GLY A 149 -6.12 7.21 -10.55
CA GLY A 149 -4.66 7.03 -10.50
C GLY A 149 -4.26 5.56 -10.34
N HIS A 150 -3.03 5.24 -10.74
CA HIS A 150 -2.44 3.91 -10.63
C HIS A 150 -1.16 3.95 -9.78
N PHE A 151 -0.95 2.95 -8.93
CA PHE A 151 0.22 2.84 -8.08
C PHE A 151 0.74 1.41 -7.99
N ASN A 152 1.95 1.18 -8.50
CA ASN A 152 2.54 -0.13 -8.67
C ASN A 152 3.88 -0.23 -7.93
N VAL A 153 4.02 -1.17 -7.00
CA VAL A 153 5.28 -1.47 -6.30
C VAL A 153 5.79 -2.84 -6.77
N LYS A 154 6.84 -2.86 -7.60
CA LYS A 154 7.22 -4.02 -8.43
C LYS A 154 8.11 -5.07 -7.76
N GLN A 155 8.97 -4.69 -6.82
CA GLN A 155 9.93 -5.60 -6.16
C GLN A 155 10.20 -5.23 -4.69
N GLY A 156 9.27 -4.53 -4.03
CA GLY A 156 9.42 -4.14 -2.63
C GLY A 156 8.09 -3.91 -1.92
N LYS A 157 8.18 -3.53 -0.65
CA LYS A 157 7.06 -3.40 0.27
C LYS A 157 6.65 -1.95 0.51
N VAL A 158 5.37 -1.75 0.81
CA VAL A 158 4.83 -0.50 1.36
C VAL A 158 4.83 -0.62 2.89
N VAL A 159 5.46 0.33 3.58
CA VAL A 159 5.55 0.38 5.04
C VAL A 159 5.01 1.71 5.53
N LEU A 160 4.02 1.66 6.43
CA LEU A 160 3.52 2.83 7.16
C LEU A 160 3.98 2.76 8.63
N LYS A 161 4.40 3.90 9.18
CA LYS A 161 4.67 4.06 10.61
C LYS A 161 4.45 5.51 11.05
N SER A 162 4.47 5.74 12.36
CA SER A 162 4.38 7.06 13.01
C SER A 162 3.21 7.90 12.49
N ASN A 163 2.00 7.34 12.59
CA ASN A 163 0.73 7.92 12.08
C ASN A 163 0.72 8.16 10.54
N GLY A 164 1.44 7.34 9.76
CA GLY A 164 1.42 7.42 8.30
C GLY A 164 0.02 7.14 7.73
N LEU A 165 -0.35 7.87 6.67
CA LEU A 165 -1.65 7.80 6.02
C LEU A 165 -1.54 7.37 4.56
N PHE A 166 -2.22 6.29 4.18
CA PHE A 166 -2.35 5.85 2.79
C PHE A 166 -3.82 5.93 2.34
N ILE A 167 -4.10 6.78 1.36
CA ILE A 167 -5.42 6.97 0.77
C ILE A 167 -5.40 6.49 -0.68
N ASN A 168 -6.30 5.57 -1.03
CA ASN A 168 -6.60 5.25 -2.42
C ASN A 168 -7.88 5.96 -2.90
N GLY A 169 -7.83 6.52 -4.10
CA GLY A 169 -8.87 7.34 -4.71
C GLY A 169 -10.04 6.53 -5.25
N LYS A 170 -11.09 7.21 -5.74
CA LYS A 170 -12.21 6.52 -6.38
C LYS A 170 -11.81 5.93 -7.71
N GLU A 171 -12.22 4.69 -7.98
CA GLU A 171 -11.90 3.97 -9.23
C GLU A 171 -10.38 3.87 -9.50
N SER A 172 -9.56 3.87 -8.44
CA SER A 172 -8.09 3.86 -8.50
C SER A 172 -7.50 2.48 -8.20
N GLU A 173 -6.34 2.17 -8.79
CA GLU A 173 -5.72 0.83 -8.73
C GLU A 173 -4.37 0.84 -8.00
N VAL A 174 -4.18 -0.11 -7.08
CA VAL A 174 -2.95 -0.32 -6.32
C VAL A 174 -2.49 -1.78 -6.46
N ILE A 175 -1.26 -1.99 -6.92
CA ILE A 175 -0.63 -3.32 -7.02
C ILE A 175 0.69 -3.33 -6.26
N ILE A 176 0.81 -4.22 -5.27
CA ILE A 176 2.02 -4.37 -4.44
C ILE A 176 2.55 -5.80 -4.62
N PHE A 177 3.75 -5.96 -5.17
CA PHE A 177 4.35 -7.26 -5.48
C PHE A 177 4.98 -7.99 -4.28
N ASP A 178 5.29 -7.27 -3.20
CA ASP A 178 5.64 -7.88 -1.92
C ASP A 178 4.55 -7.55 -0.89
N SER A 179 4.86 -6.75 0.12
CA SER A 179 4.08 -6.63 1.35
C SER A 179 3.46 -5.24 1.54
N LEU A 180 2.29 -5.17 2.19
CA LEU A 180 1.76 -3.95 2.80
C LEU A 180 1.83 -4.11 4.32
N ILE A 181 2.60 -3.25 4.99
CA ILE A 181 2.87 -3.34 6.43
C ILE A 181 2.53 -2.00 7.08
N GLY A 182 1.83 -2.01 8.22
CA GLY A 182 1.59 -0.80 9.01
C GLY A 182 1.90 -0.97 10.50
N TYR A 183 2.49 0.07 11.08
CA TYR A 183 2.86 0.20 12.49
C TYR A 183 2.33 1.52 13.08
N GLU A 184 2.41 1.67 14.41
CA GLU A 184 2.35 2.96 15.12
C GLU A 184 1.14 3.85 14.73
N ASN A 185 -0.08 3.35 14.95
CA ASN A 185 -1.35 4.04 14.69
C ASN A 185 -1.55 4.53 13.23
N SER A 186 -0.91 3.89 12.26
CA SER A 186 -1.07 4.25 10.85
C SER A 186 -2.49 3.97 10.33
N LEU A 187 -2.91 4.70 9.30
CA LEU A 187 -4.24 4.60 8.71
C LEU A 187 -4.18 4.30 7.20
N ILE A 188 -4.95 3.31 6.78
CA ILE A 188 -5.08 2.88 5.38
C ILE A 188 -6.55 3.00 4.97
N TYR A 189 -6.83 3.78 3.93
CA TYR A 189 -8.20 4.10 3.51
C TYR A 189 -8.42 4.00 2.00
N PHE A 190 -9.41 3.21 1.58
CA PHE A 190 -9.74 2.99 0.15
C PHE A 190 -11.11 3.60 -0.20
N LYS A 191 -11.17 4.53 -1.16
CA LYS A 191 -12.42 5.19 -1.61
C LYS A 191 -13.16 4.38 -2.70
N GLU A 192 -14.42 4.73 -2.96
CA GLU A 192 -15.37 3.93 -3.76
C GLU A 192 -14.80 3.35 -5.07
N GLY A 193 -15.03 2.06 -5.28
CA GLY A 193 -14.70 1.35 -6.52
C GLY A 193 -13.20 1.13 -6.75
N SER A 194 -12.38 1.29 -5.72
CA SER A 194 -10.92 1.14 -5.82
C SER A 194 -10.45 -0.30 -5.63
N HIS A 195 -9.33 -0.64 -6.26
CA HIS A 195 -8.79 -2.01 -6.28
C HIS A 195 -7.42 -2.07 -5.61
N LEU A 196 -7.22 -3.04 -4.71
CA LEU A 196 -5.96 -3.38 -4.07
C LEU A 196 -5.59 -4.83 -4.37
N VAL A 197 -4.41 -5.04 -4.96
CA VAL A 197 -3.82 -6.36 -5.18
C VAL A 197 -2.47 -6.43 -4.50
N ILE A 198 -2.36 -7.23 -3.44
CA ILE A 198 -1.09 -7.57 -2.79
C ILE A 198 -0.68 -8.98 -3.27
N LYS A 199 0.59 -9.18 -3.60
CA LYS A 199 1.10 -10.47 -4.10
C LYS A 199 1.74 -11.33 -3.01
N ASN A 200 2.29 -10.75 -1.93
CA ASN A 200 2.81 -11.50 -0.79
C ASN A 200 1.89 -11.40 0.45
N GLN A 201 2.07 -10.40 1.32
CA GLN A 201 1.42 -10.37 2.65
C GLN A 201 0.90 -8.99 3.06
N LEU A 202 -0.12 -9.00 3.92
CA LEU A 202 -0.67 -7.81 4.58
C LEU A 202 -0.44 -7.95 6.09
N GLU A 203 0.21 -6.98 6.71
CA GLU A 203 0.55 -7.05 8.14
C GLU A 203 0.19 -5.74 8.86
N LEU A 204 -0.62 -5.81 9.91
CA LEU A 204 -1.07 -4.66 10.69
C LEU A 204 -0.69 -4.83 12.16
N TYR A 205 0.11 -3.89 12.66
CA TYR A 205 0.64 -3.83 14.02
C TYR A 205 0.21 -2.53 14.72
N ASP A 206 0.30 -2.53 16.05
CA ASP A 206 0.36 -1.35 16.91
C ASP A 206 -0.74 -0.30 16.62
N ASN A 207 -2.00 -0.72 16.78
CA ASN A 207 -3.22 0.06 16.51
C ASN A 207 -3.41 0.52 15.04
N THR A 208 -2.70 -0.02 14.05
CA THR A 208 -2.92 0.32 12.64
C THR A 208 -4.33 -0.06 12.19
N ILE A 209 -5.00 0.82 11.45
CA ILE A 209 -6.38 0.66 10.97
C ILE A 209 -6.41 0.58 9.44
N LEU A 210 -7.12 -0.42 8.90
CA LEU A 210 -7.50 -0.47 7.48
C LEU A 210 -9.03 -0.41 7.31
N THR A 211 -9.50 0.53 6.48
CA THR A 211 -10.92 0.78 6.22
C THR A 211 -11.19 1.02 4.73
N ILE A 212 -12.36 0.62 4.21
CA ILE A 212 -12.75 0.85 2.81
C ILE A 212 -14.16 1.46 2.66
N GLU A 213 -14.38 2.22 1.59
CA GLU A 213 -15.68 2.64 1.07
C GLU A 213 -16.32 1.55 0.19
N ARG A 214 -17.48 1.88 -0.40
CA ARG A 214 -18.28 0.94 -1.19
C ARG A 214 -17.63 0.44 -2.48
N LYS A 215 -17.91 -0.82 -2.84
CA LYS A 215 -17.45 -1.52 -4.06
C LYS A 215 -15.93 -1.66 -4.22
N CYS A 216 -15.13 -1.48 -3.18
CA CYS A 216 -13.68 -1.72 -3.30
C CYS A 216 -13.36 -3.23 -3.27
N ILE A 217 -12.26 -3.62 -3.90
CA ILE A 217 -11.79 -5.02 -3.97
C ILE A 217 -10.41 -5.11 -3.30
N ILE A 218 -10.24 -6.05 -2.36
CA ILE A 218 -8.93 -6.36 -1.76
C ILE A 218 -8.60 -7.84 -1.98
N LYS A 219 -7.46 -8.10 -2.66
CA LYS A 219 -6.96 -9.45 -2.95
C LYS A 219 -5.50 -9.60 -2.51
N VAL A 220 -5.24 -10.48 -1.55
CA VAL A 220 -3.88 -10.87 -1.11
C VAL A 220 -3.59 -12.26 -1.68
N ASN A 221 -2.64 -12.36 -2.61
CA ASN A 221 -2.39 -13.62 -3.35
C ASN A 221 -1.37 -14.53 -2.67
N GLY A 222 -0.56 -14.00 -1.75
CA GLY A 222 0.48 -14.73 -1.04
C GLY A 222 0.03 -15.20 0.34
N TYR A 223 1.00 -15.58 1.15
CA TYR A 223 0.78 -16.52 2.25
C TYR A 223 -0.10 -15.98 3.39
N PHE A 224 0.02 -14.71 3.77
CA PHE A 224 -0.45 -14.25 5.08
C PHE A 224 -1.19 -12.90 5.08
N VAL A 225 -2.31 -12.86 5.80
CA VAL A 225 -2.87 -11.65 6.42
C VAL A 225 -2.64 -11.78 7.92
N ASN A 226 -1.84 -10.89 8.47
CA ASN A 226 -1.32 -10.91 9.84
C ASN A 226 -1.82 -9.70 10.62
N ILE A 227 -2.47 -9.91 11.75
CA ILE A 227 -2.95 -8.82 12.61
C ILE A 227 -2.54 -9.09 14.06
N PHE A 228 -1.70 -8.18 14.56
CA PHE A 228 -1.02 -8.27 15.84
C PHE A 228 -1.16 -6.94 16.61
N ASN A 229 -0.91 -6.96 17.91
CA ASN A 229 -0.74 -5.77 18.76
C ASN A 229 -1.83 -4.69 18.55
N ASN A 230 -3.10 -5.02 18.79
CA ASN A 230 -4.26 -4.13 18.58
C ASN A 230 -4.51 -3.69 17.12
N GLY A 231 -3.89 -4.29 16.10
CA GLY A 231 -4.22 -4.01 14.69
C GLY A 231 -5.69 -4.26 14.36
N GLN A 232 -6.26 -3.51 13.40
CA GLN A 232 -7.70 -3.50 13.11
C GLN A 232 -8.03 -3.46 11.62
N ILE A 233 -9.05 -4.22 11.20
CA ILE A 233 -9.66 -4.13 9.85
C ILE A 233 -11.18 -3.94 9.96
N HIS A 234 -11.71 -2.96 9.22
CA HIS A 234 -13.14 -2.63 9.14
C HIS A 234 -13.63 -2.55 7.67
N ILE A 235 -14.47 -3.48 7.20
CA ILE A 235 -14.80 -3.56 5.75
C ILE A 235 -16.28 -3.82 5.40
N GLY A 236 -16.94 -2.80 4.87
CA GLY A 236 -18.03 -2.88 3.89
C GLY A 236 -18.54 -1.49 3.49
N SER A 237 -19.24 -1.30 2.37
CA SER A 237 -20.20 -2.22 1.75
C SER A 237 -20.20 -2.17 0.19
N LEU A 238 -20.15 -3.23 -0.61
CA LEU A 238 -20.67 -4.58 -0.38
C LEU A 238 -19.59 -5.63 -0.79
N SER A 239 -18.94 -6.25 0.19
CA SER A 239 -17.52 -6.65 0.11
C SER A 239 -17.17 -7.98 -0.57
N LEU A 240 -15.92 -8.08 -1.08
CA LEU A 240 -15.15 -9.31 -1.22
C LEU A 240 -13.69 -9.09 -0.74
N PHE A 241 -13.20 -9.96 0.15
CA PHE A 241 -11.82 -10.01 0.65
C PHE A 241 -11.22 -11.40 0.40
N GLU A 242 -10.01 -11.51 -0.11
CA GLU A 242 -9.36 -12.80 -0.41
C GLU A 242 -7.92 -12.86 0.14
N CYS A 243 -7.56 -13.96 0.80
CA CYS A 243 -6.19 -14.26 1.24
C CYS A 243 -5.88 -15.77 1.18
N GLN A 244 -4.64 -16.20 1.45
CA GLN A 244 -4.35 -17.63 1.67
C GLN A 244 -4.55 -18.06 3.12
N ASN A 245 -4.04 -17.30 4.09
CA ASN A 245 -4.21 -17.60 5.52
C ASN A 245 -4.46 -16.30 6.27
N LEU A 246 -5.39 -16.31 7.22
CA LEU A 246 -5.72 -15.18 8.10
C LEU A 246 -5.29 -15.51 9.54
N TYR A 247 -4.40 -14.70 10.11
CA TYR A 247 -3.95 -14.79 11.50
C TYR A 247 -4.38 -13.54 12.28
N VAL A 248 -5.21 -13.75 13.30
CA VAL A 248 -5.63 -12.72 14.26
C VAL A 248 -5.15 -13.15 15.65
N TYR A 249 -4.31 -12.33 16.27
CA TYR A 249 -3.59 -12.70 17.49
C TYR A 249 -3.60 -11.60 18.55
N GLY A 250 -3.68 -12.03 19.82
CA GLY A 250 -3.63 -11.16 20.98
C GLY A 250 -4.87 -10.25 21.05
N THR A 251 -4.63 -8.96 21.21
CA THR A 251 -5.67 -7.92 21.41
C THR A 251 -6.22 -7.32 20.11
N SER A 252 -6.06 -8.01 18.99
CA SER A 252 -6.43 -7.53 17.64
C SER A 252 -7.88 -7.85 17.26
N THR A 253 -8.45 -7.08 16.32
CA THR A 253 -9.88 -7.15 15.93
C THR A 253 -10.07 -7.16 14.41
N ILE A 254 -11.03 -7.96 13.91
CA ILE A 254 -11.58 -7.80 12.54
C ILE A 254 -13.10 -7.66 12.61
N SER A 255 -13.64 -6.77 11.77
CA SER A 255 -15.07 -6.54 11.61
C SER A 255 -15.47 -6.23 10.15
N ILE A 256 -16.28 -7.07 9.48
CA ILE A 256 -16.59 -6.96 8.03
C ILE A 256 -18.11 -6.88 7.75
N GLU A 257 -18.63 -5.71 7.35
CA GLU A 257 -20.06 -5.49 7.04
C GLU A 257 -20.38 -4.22 6.20
N ASP A 258 -21.37 -4.15 5.29
CA ASP A 258 -22.12 -5.19 4.53
C ASP A 258 -21.42 -5.59 3.18
N LYS A 259 -22.07 -6.08 2.10
CA LYS A 259 -22.81 -7.33 1.96
C LYS A 259 -21.75 -8.37 1.57
N ALA A 260 -21.04 -8.80 2.60
CA ALA A 260 -19.67 -9.29 2.63
C ALA A 260 -19.47 -10.66 1.99
N LYS A 261 -18.18 -10.98 1.78
CA LYS A 261 -17.63 -12.27 1.35
C LYS A 261 -16.11 -12.34 1.67
N LEU A 262 -15.60 -13.21 2.57
CA LEU A 262 -14.16 -13.58 2.69
C LEU A 262 -13.78 -15.00 2.17
N ILE A 263 -12.78 -15.17 1.29
CA ILE A 263 -12.18 -16.48 0.90
C ILE A 263 -10.79 -16.66 1.52
N THR A 264 -10.51 -17.86 2.04
CA THR A 264 -9.17 -18.23 2.54
C THR A 264 -8.89 -19.74 2.46
N ASN A 265 -7.64 -20.18 2.63
CA ASN A 265 -7.37 -21.57 2.99
C ASN A 265 -7.62 -21.77 4.50
N ASN A 266 -7.16 -20.83 5.34
CA ASN A 266 -7.15 -20.99 6.80
C ASN A 266 -7.51 -19.72 7.58
N ILE A 267 -8.07 -19.91 8.78
CA ILE A 267 -8.35 -18.86 9.77
C ILE A 267 -7.80 -19.29 11.13
N TYR A 268 -7.02 -18.42 11.76
CA TYR A 268 -6.40 -18.62 13.06
C TYR A 268 -6.74 -17.45 14.00
N VAL A 269 -7.29 -17.75 15.18
CA VAL A 269 -7.85 -16.74 16.11
C VAL A 269 -7.40 -17.06 17.55
N PHE A 270 -6.30 -16.45 18.00
CA PHE A 270 -5.51 -16.93 19.15
C PHE A 270 -5.22 -15.88 20.25
N GLN A 271 -5.41 -16.27 21.51
CA GLN A 271 -5.09 -15.49 22.75
C GLN A 271 -5.96 -14.23 22.98
N THR A 272 -7.25 -14.43 23.26
CA THR A 272 -8.30 -13.40 23.45
C THR A 272 -8.75 -12.48 22.27
N PRO A 273 -8.45 -12.71 20.97
CA PRO A 273 -8.99 -11.88 19.89
C PRO A 273 -10.48 -12.15 19.63
N GLN A 274 -11.15 -11.17 19.01
CA GLN A 274 -12.53 -11.28 18.51
C GLN A 274 -12.64 -10.91 17.02
N LEU A 275 -13.23 -11.81 16.22
CA LEU A 275 -13.44 -11.71 14.76
C LEU A 275 -14.96 -11.71 14.49
N ASN A 276 -15.59 -10.58 14.07
CA ASN A 276 -16.91 -10.27 14.64
C ASN A 276 -18.03 -9.47 13.87
N ILE A 277 -18.10 -9.34 12.53
CA ILE A 277 -19.37 -8.91 11.83
C ILE A 277 -19.64 -9.49 10.42
N LYS A 278 -20.88 -9.31 9.94
CA LYS A 278 -21.67 -10.08 8.94
C LYS A 278 -22.98 -9.40 8.45
N ASN A 279 -23.05 -8.87 7.24
CA ASN A 279 -24.27 -8.68 6.41
C ASN A 279 -23.71 -8.85 5.00
N ASN A 280 -24.41 -9.33 3.97
CA ASN A 280 -24.91 -10.68 3.90
C ASN A 280 -23.76 -11.63 3.48
N VAL A 281 -22.87 -11.86 4.43
CA VAL A 281 -22.02 -13.05 4.58
C VAL A 281 -20.66 -13.20 3.88
N TYR A 282 -20.49 -14.16 2.93
CA TYR A 282 -19.84 -15.47 3.17
C TYR A 282 -18.58 -15.56 4.04
N ILE A 283 -18.19 -16.79 4.39
CA ILE A 283 -16.77 -17.20 4.36
C ILE A 283 -16.68 -18.63 3.76
N ASP A 284 -15.70 -18.89 2.91
CA ASP A 284 -15.34 -20.25 2.45
C ASP A 284 -13.83 -20.50 2.69
N VAL A 285 -13.54 -21.56 3.45
CA VAL A 285 -12.23 -21.89 4.05
C VAL A 285 -11.82 -23.28 3.57
N LYS A 286 -10.70 -23.43 2.87
CA LYS A 286 -10.34 -24.74 2.26
C LYS A 286 -9.94 -25.80 3.29
N GLU A 287 -9.21 -25.40 4.32
CA GLU A 287 -8.56 -26.30 5.27
C GLU A 287 -9.19 -26.15 6.67
N TYR A 288 -8.81 -25.18 7.49
CA TYR A 288 -9.33 -25.12 8.86
C TYR A 288 -9.61 -23.71 9.42
N ILE A 289 -10.57 -23.69 10.34
CA ILE A 289 -10.76 -22.61 11.31
C ILE A 289 -10.21 -23.14 12.64
N SER A 290 -9.24 -22.44 13.22
CA SER A 290 -8.63 -22.80 14.50
C SER A 290 -8.67 -21.62 15.47
N SER A 291 -9.20 -21.85 16.67
CA SER A 291 -9.16 -20.88 17.76
C SER A 291 -8.54 -21.49 19.03
N TYR A 292 -7.89 -20.63 19.82
CA TYR A 292 -7.15 -21.04 21.02
C TYR A 292 -7.15 -19.94 22.09
N SER A 293 -7.31 -20.34 23.36
CA SER A 293 -7.16 -19.48 24.56
C SER A 293 -8.09 -18.27 24.58
N ASN A 294 -9.31 -18.48 25.10
CA ASN A 294 -10.31 -17.44 25.38
C ASN A 294 -10.70 -16.56 24.17
N ALA A 295 -10.38 -16.97 22.94
CA ALA A 295 -10.72 -16.24 21.73
C ALA A 295 -12.20 -16.40 21.37
N VAL A 296 -12.78 -15.40 20.69
CA VAL A 296 -14.17 -15.43 20.25
C VAL A 296 -14.27 -15.22 18.74
N ILE A 297 -15.18 -15.94 18.10
CA ILE A 297 -15.50 -15.79 16.67
C ILE A 297 -17.01 -15.65 16.56
N GLU A 298 -17.47 -14.64 15.81
CA GLU A 298 -18.89 -14.40 15.57
C GLU A 298 -19.10 -13.81 14.15
N LEU A 299 -20.14 -14.10 13.38
CA LEU A 299 -21.55 -13.76 13.62
C LEU A 299 -22.49 -14.43 12.58
N GLY A 300 -23.76 -14.00 12.52
CA GLY A 300 -24.50 -13.79 11.26
C GLY A 300 -24.92 -12.32 11.13
N ILE A 301 -25.19 -11.76 9.95
CA ILE A 301 -26.32 -11.82 8.99
C ILE A 301 -25.82 -12.10 7.54
N ASN A 302 -26.55 -12.70 6.58
CA ASN A 302 -27.59 -13.73 6.59
C ASN A 302 -26.92 -15.11 6.28
N SER A 303 -26.13 -15.61 7.23
CA SER A 303 -24.95 -16.50 7.16
C SER A 303 -24.67 -17.57 6.05
N THR A 304 -23.52 -18.20 6.29
CA THR A 304 -22.64 -19.06 5.50
C THR A 304 -21.40 -19.16 6.39
N ILE A 305 -20.79 -20.33 6.55
CA ILE A 305 -19.34 -20.54 6.77
C ILE A 305 -19.09 -22.00 6.38
N ASN A 306 -18.12 -22.30 5.49
CA ASN A 306 -17.64 -23.67 5.32
C ASN A 306 -16.12 -23.76 5.54
N ALA A 307 -15.66 -24.86 6.14
CA ALA A 307 -14.25 -25.17 6.45
C ALA A 307 -14.05 -26.70 6.40
N SER A 308 -12.88 -27.26 6.06
CA SER A 308 -12.72 -28.73 6.14
C SER A 308 -12.67 -29.24 7.59
N THR A 309 -12.08 -28.47 8.51
CA THR A 309 -12.05 -28.77 9.95
C THR A 309 -12.26 -27.50 10.79
N ILE A 310 -12.91 -27.64 11.95
CA ILE A 310 -13.03 -26.55 12.93
C ILE A 310 -12.50 -27.04 14.29
N PHE A 311 -11.52 -26.31 14.83
CA PHE A 311 -10.93 -26.57 16.14
C PHE A 311 -11.26 -25.42 17.10
N LEU A 312 -12.05 -25.70 18.13
CA LEU A 312 -12.39 -24.77 19.22
C LEU A 312 -11.70 -25.22 20.50
N LEU A 313 -10.51 -24.68 20.77
CA LEU A 313 -9.60 -25.19 21.79
C LEU A 313 -9.43 -24.23 22.97
N TYR A 314 -9.40 -24.75 24.19
CA TYR A 314 -9.09 -24.02 25.43
C TYR A 314 -9.90 -22.72 25.62
N ASN A 315 -11.16 -22.89 26.06
CA ASN A 315 -12.07 -21.83 26.50
C ASN A 315 -12.47 -20.82 25.40
N THR A 316 -12.46 -21.24 24.13
CA THR A 316 -12.87 -20.40 23.01
C THR A 316 -14.38 -20.38 22.83
N THR A 317 -14.91 -19.36 22.17
CA THR A 317 -16.35 -19.26 21.87
C THR A 317 -16.57 -19.01 20.38
N LEU A 318 -17.35 -19.87 19.73
CA LEU A 318 -17.92 -19.61 18.41
C LEU A 318 -19.42 -19.35 18.58
N ASN A 319 -19.90 -18.17 18.18
CA ASN A 319 -21.33 -17.95 18.01
C ASN A 319 -21.66 -17.65 16.54
N THR A 320 -22.75 -18.17 16.00
CA THR A 320 -23.18 -17.85 14.62
C THR A 320 -24.69 -17.74 14.56
N GLY A 321 -25.20 -16.50 14.64
CA GLY A 321 -26.55 -16.24 15.09
C GLY A 321 -27.45 -15.40 14.19
N GLU A 322 -27.17 -15.25 12.89
CA GLU A 322 -28.19 -14.77 11.93
C GLU A 322 -28.13 -15.51 10.58
N SER A 323 -29.28 -16.02 10.16
CA SER A 323 -29.59 -16.98 9.07
C SER A 323 -28.76 -18.27 8.91
N THR A 324 -27.69 -18.48 9.70
CA THR A 324 -26.61 -19.52 9.58
C THR A 324 -26.30 -19.92 8.11
N ILE A 325 -25.47 -20.87 7.69
CA ILE A 325 -25.50 -22.33 7.80
C ILE A 325 -24.02 -22.76 7.72
N LEU A 326 -23.58 -23.60 8.65
CA LEU A 326 -22.18 -23.94 8.92
C LEU A 326 -21.89 -25.37 8.41
N SER A 327 -20.82 -25.66 7.67
CA SER A 327 -20.48 -27.06 7.35
C SER A 327 -18.99 -27.35 7.27
N SER A 328 -18.62 -28.58 7.66
CA SER A 328 -17.24 -29.06 7.79
C SER A 328 -17.17 -30.59 7.75
N ASN A 329 -15.97 -31.17 7.69
CA ASN A 329 -15.77 -32.63 7.80
C ASN A 329 -15.41 -33.06 9.22
N SER A 330 -14.82 -32.17 10.04
CA SER A 330 -14.45 -32.46 11.43
C SER A 330 -14.70 -31.27 12.37
N PHE A 331 -15.01 -31.57 13.63
CA PHE A 331 -15.28 -30.59 14.68
C PHE A 331 -14.66 -31.04 16.00
N GLU A 332 -13.79 -30.22 16.58
CA GLU A 332 -13.20 -30.46 17.90
C GLU A 332 -13.61 -29.34 18.88
N LEU A 333 -14.05 -29.75 20.06
CA LEU A 333 -14.29 -28.91 21.23
C LEU A 333 -13.41 -29.41 22.38
N SER A 334 -12.57 -28.55 22.96
CA SER A 334 -11.77 -28.91 24.14
C SER A 334 -11.73 -27.81 25.20
N GLY A 335 -11.50 -28.22 26.46
CA GLY A 335 -11.61 -27.33 27.62
C GLY A 335 -13.06 -26.87 27.85
N GLU A 336 -13.23 -25.62 28.30
CA GLU A 336 -14.55 -25.00 28.51
C GLU A 336 -15.04 -24.26 27.24
N SER A 337 -14.61 -24.71 26.05
CA SER A 337 -14.97 -24.06 24.79
C SER A 337 -16.45 -24.21 24.45
N LEU A 338 -17.06 -23.15 23.89
CA LEU A 338 -18.51 -23.03 23.69
C LEU A 338 -18.86 -22.84 22.21
N LEU A 339 -19.81 -23.64 21.73
CA LEU A 339 -20.52 -23.39 20.48
C LEU A 339 -21.93 -22.88 20.82
N LYS A 340 -22.25 -21.62 20.50
CA LYS A 340 -23.60 -21.05 20.74
C LYS A 340 -24.29 -20.74 19.42
N ILE A 341 -25.47 -21.30 19.20
CA ILE A 341 -26.17 -21.17 17.91
C ILE A 341 -27.60 -20.68 18.09
N GLY A 342 -27.85 -19.53 17.45
CA GLY A 342 -29.16 -18.90 17.26
C GLY A 342 -29.52 -18.83 15.77
N LYS A 343 -30.71 -18.32 15.46
CA LYS A 343 -31.39 -18.61 14.19
C LYS A 343 -30.99 -17.72 13.01
N ASN A 344 -31.09 -18.16 11.75
CA ASN A 344 -31.79 -19.34 11.22
C ASN A 344 -30.89 -20.52 10.78
N SER A 345 -29.93 -20.90 11.63
CA SER A 345 -29.34 -22.25 11.83
C SER A 345 -29.53 -23.31 10.72
N THR A 346 -28.42 -23.89 10.25
CA THR A 346 -28.17 -25.35 10.34
C THR A 346 -26.66 -25.61 10.27
N ILE A 347 -26.17 -26.64 10.97
CA ILE A 347 -24.78 -27.09 10.97
C ILE A 347 -24.74 -28.46 10.28
N SER A 348 -23.67 -28.81 9.56
CA SER A 348 -23.48 -30.18 9.10
C SER A 348 -22.01 -30.57 9.06
N ILE A 349 -21.68 -31.55 9.89
CA ILE A 349 -20.34 -32.13 10.03
C ILE A 349 -20.47 -33.63 10.22
N SER A 350 -19.70 -34.41 9.47
CA SER A 350 -19.68 -35.88 9.57
C SER A 350 -18.32 -36.43 9.12
N GLY A 351 -17.57 -36.95 10.08
CA GLY A 351 -16.29 -37.65 9.96
C GLY A 351 -16.03 -38.42 11.24
#